data_AF-A0ABD0NNA8-F1
#
_entry.id   AF-A0ABD0NNA8-F1
#
_cell.length_a   1.000
_cell.length_b   1.000
_cell.length_c   1.000
_cell.angle_alpha   90.00
_cell.angle_beta   90.00
_cell.angle_gamma   90.00
#
_symmetry.space_group_name_H-M   'P 1'
#
loop_
_entity.id
_entity.type
_entity.pdbx_description
1 polymer ?
#
loop_
_entity_poly.entity_id
_entity_poly.type
_entity_poly.pdbx_seq_one_letter_code
_entity_poly.pdbx_strand_id
1 'polypeptide(L)' 'YVHAHWQEDAFFGYQCLNGCNPLCIRQIRSLPPNLSVTSEMLRPFLPEDSSLEQEME' A
#
# COMPACT_ATOMS: atom_id res chain seq x y z
N TYR A 1 21.10 -7.84 6.38
CA TYR A 1 20.21 -7.21 5.40
C TYR A 1 18.97 -6.64 6.08
N VAL A 2 18.06 -7.46 6.62
CA VAL A 2 16.85 -6.99 7.34
C VAL A 2 17.15 -5.88 8.36
N HIS A 3 18.11 -6.07 9.26
CA HIS A 3 18.50 -5.05 10.25
C HIS A 3 18.93 -3.71 9.65
N ALA A 4 19.47 -3.69 8.43
CA ALA A 4 19.89 -2.45 7.76
C ALA A 4 18.74 -1.74 7.03
N HIS A 5 17.72 -2.49 6.57
CA HIS A 5 16.68 -1.98 5.66
C HIS A 5 15.26 -2.00 6.25
N TRP A 6 15.07 -2.43 7.50
CA TRP A 6 13.74 -2.62 8.07
C TRP A 6 12.87 -1.35 8.14
N GLN A 7 13.50 -0.16 8.11
CA GLN A 7 12.80 1.15 8.12
C GLN A 7 12.47 1.67 6.71
N GLU A 8 12.87 0.97 5.65
CA GLU A 8 12.59 1.39 4.29
C GLU A 8 11.21 0.87 3.85
N ASP A 9 10.32 1.77 3.43
CA ASP A 9 8.95 1.42 2.99
C ASP A 9 8.96 0.39 1.84
N ALA A 10 9.91 0.54 0.90
CA ALA A 10 10.08 -0.42 -0.19
C ALA A 10 10.44 -1.82 0.30
N PHE A 11 11.30 -1.93 1.34
CA PHE A 11 11.65 -3.21 1.92
C PHE A 11 10.51 -3.80 2.77
N PHE A 12 9.74 -2.96 3.47
CA PHE A 12 8.51 -3.39 4.13
C PHE A 12 7.52 -3.98 3.12
N GLY A 13 7.23 -3.28 2.03
CA GLY A 13 6.34 -3.75 0.96
C GLY A 13 6.84 -5.01 0.26
N TYR A 14 8.15 -5.12 0.01
CA TYR A 14 8.77 -6.31 -0.60
C TYR A 14 8.52 -7.58 0.22
N GLN A 15 8.55 -7.48 1.56
CA GLN A 15 8.30 -8.62 2.44
C GLN A 15 6.86 -9.14 2.38
N CYS A 16 5.88 -8.31 2.02
CA CYS A 16 4.50 -8.74 1.81
C CYS A 16 4.34 -9.68 0.61
N LEU A 17 5.30 -9.68 -0.32
CA LEU A 17 5.29 -10.52 -1.53
C LEU A 17 6.36 -11.63 -1.51
N ASN A 18 7.49 -11.40 -0.84
CA ASN A 18 8.65 -12.30 -0.90
C ASN A 18 9.20 -12.68 0.49
N GLY A 19 8.60 -12.18 1.56
CA GLY A 19 9.04 -12.44 2.93
C GLY A 19 8.55 -13.80 3.44
N CYS A 20 8.57 -13.97 4.77
CA CYS A 20 8.22 -15.24 5.40
C CYS A 20 6.73 -15.60 5.29
N ASN A 21 5.84 -14.63 5.02
CA ASN A 21 4.41 -14.85 4.84
C ASN A 21 3.84 -14.02 3.68
N PRO A 22 3.97 -14.49 2.42
CA PRO A 22 3.53 -13.75 1.23
C PRO A 22 2.05 -14.00 0.87
N LEU A 23 1.25 -14.63 1.73
CA LEU A 23 -0.09 -15.12 1.39
C LEU A 23 -1.23 -14.13 1.68
N CYS A 24 -0.95 -13.01 2.35
CA CYS A 24 -2.00 -12.12 2.87
C CYS A 24 -2.36 -10.95 1.93
N ILE A 25 -1.40 -10.46 1.12
CA ILE A 25 -1.63 -9.29 0.27
C ILE A 25 -2.54 -9.66 -0.91
N ARG A 26 -3.48 -8.77 -1.21
CA ARG A 26 -4.43 -8.95 -2.31
C ARG A 26 -4.81 -7.60 -2.91
N GLN A 27 -5.06 -7.59 -4.21
CA GLN A 27 -5.64 -6.42 -4.88
C GLN A 27 -7.08 -6.21 -4.38
N ILE A 28 -7.44 -4.96 -4.13
CA ILE A 28 -8.81 -4.54 -3.77
C ILE A 28 -9.36 -3.63 -4.85
N ARG A 29 -10.70 -3.66 -5.02
CA ARG A 29 -11.44 -2.76 -5.92
C ARG A 29 -12.42 -1.85 -5.20
N SER A 30 -12.45 -1.94 -3.87
CA SER A 30 -13.23 -1.08 -2.98
C SER A 30 -12.61 -1.09 -1.59
N LEU A 31 -12.71 0.05 -0.89
CA LEU A 31 -12.22 0.15 0.47
C LEU A 31 -13.15 -0.61 1.42
N PRO A 32 -12.61 -1.32 2.42
CA PRO A 32 -13.41 -1.82 3.52
C PRO A 32 -14.18 -0.68 4.20
N PRO A 33 -15.48 -0.84 4.54
CA PRO A 33 -16.29 0.24 5.10
C PRO A 33 -15.81 0.73 6.47
N ASN A 34 -15.01 -0.08 7.18
CA ASN A 34 -14.39 0.26 8.44
C ASN A 34 -13.02 0.95 8.31
N LEU A 35 -12.54 1.18 7.08
CA LEU A 35 -11.26 1.82 6.79
C LEU A 35 -11.50 3.18 6.12
N SER A 36 -11.60 4.23 6.94
CA SER A 36 -11.91 5.59 6.50
C SER A 36 -10.68 6.35 6.00
N VAL A 37 -10.05 5.86 4.93
CA VAL A 37 -8.95 6.54 4.23
C VAL A 37 -9.52 7.39 3.10
N THR A 38 -9.00 8.61 2.91
CA THR A 38 -9.43 9.53 1.83
C THR A 38 -8.28 9.83 0.86
N SER A 39 -8.63 10.32 -0.33
CA SER A 39 -7.66 10.76 -1.35
C SER A 39 -6.73 11.87 -0.85
N GLU A 40 -7.21 12.79 -0.01
CA GLU A 40 -6.39 13.84 0.59
C GLU A 40 -5.30 13.30 1.52
N MET A 41 -5.60 12.26 2.30
CA MET A 41 -4.62 11.61 3.19
C MET A 41 -3.46 10.98 2.40
N LEU A 42 -3.75 10.54 1.17
CA LEU A 42 -2.80 9.83 0.31
C LEU A 42 -2.18 10.72 -0.76
N ARG A 43 -2.50 12.02 -0.79
CA ARG A 43 -2.10 12.92 -1.87
C ARG A 43 -0.60 12.90 -2.21
N PRO A 44 0.33 12.80 -1.25
CA PRO A 44 1.76 12.70 -1.56
C PRO A 44 2.19 11.41 -2.27
N PHE A 45 1.36 10.37 -2.24
CA PHE A 45 1.66 9.04 -2.79
C PHE A 45 0.90 8.74 -4.10
N LEU A 46 -0.13 9.52 -4.40
CA LEU A 46 -0.92 9.37 -5.63
C LEU A 46 -0.24 10.09 -6.80
N PRO A 47 -0.42 9.60 -8.04
CA PRO A 47 -0.03 10.35 -9.24
C PRO A 47 -0.68 11.73 -9.31
N GLU A 48 -0.04 12.66 -10.03
CA GLU A 48 -0.64 13.96 -10.31
C GLU A 48 -2.01 13.78 -10.99
N ASP A 49 -2.99 14.57 -10.55
CA ASP A 49 -4.38 14.52 -11.02
C ASP A 49 -5.13 13.17 -10.87
N SER A 50 -4.61 12.23 -10.07
CA SER A 50 -5.31 10.98 -9.73
C SER A 50 -6.08 11.08 -8.39
N SER A 51 -6.95 10.10 -8.12
CA SER A 51 -7.70 9.91 -6.87
C SER A 51 -7.60 8.46 -6.40
N LEU A 52 -7.88 8.22 -5.11
CA LEU A 52 -7.88 6.87 -4.55
C LEU A 52 -8.84 5.93 -5.27
N GLU A 53 -10.01 6.45 -5.66
CA GLU A 53 -11.02 5.70 -6.41
C GLU A 53 -10.50 5.30 -7.79
N GLN A 54 -9.80 6.20 -8.50
CA GLN A 54 -9.22 5.93 -9.82
C GLN A 54 -8.11 4.87 -9.77
N GLU A 55 -7.26 4.88 -8.75
CA GLU A 55 -6.18 3.88 -8.60
C GLU A 55 -6.69 2.49 -8.19
N MET A 56 -7.98 2.36 -7.82
CA MET A 56 -8.60 1.09 -7.42
C MET A 56 -9.42 0.43 -8.53
N GLU A 57 -9.67 1.13 -9.64
CA GLU A 57 -10.35 0.60 -10.84
C GLU A 57 -9.43 -0.36 -11.63
#